data_AF-A0A1I7TY30-F1
#
_entry.id   AF-A0A1I7TY30-F1
#
_cell.length_a   1.000
_cell.length_b   1.000
_cell.length_c   1.000
_cell.angle_alpha   90.00
_cell.angle_beta   90.00
_cell.angle_gamma   90.00
#
_symmetry.space_group_name_H-M   'P 1'
#
loop_
_entity.id
_entity.type
_entity.pdbx_description
1 polymer ?
#
loop_
_entity_poly.entity_id
_entity_poly.type
_entity_poly.pdbx_seq_one_letter_code
_entity_poly.pdbx_strand_id
1 'polypeptide(L)'
;MFSFEMQVNVLARVICTGNDEIITESINAFKQLLVPDNYTSLLDNANLPFLVEAYGNNNETAKNFIKDHRALKAVQMASEAPFIAKEFYDGTMRASAEGSLPDHIVQLLTIMIHMTDSNYIRTGLQLLRDLRFKLKDLEVLMARLQKLRQVYPEAHSLIQKIEAMQLEMDEQMESDEDEEEEQHLSNPNATFQSNQPTIVFEEEKADLDEQQLKYKYAKCEVYLNVLSNLIKTGDSFKIALGVKMALTVLIPIAAYRKYEITSLIMNHASECKEADELWEQIDQYDKVLSATEDMNTFNFLMEDIENHSTITEPIMDILVGYLSSKNQYQLERVFQLLTDKAVPLELFQQHRIKQFLLEYLNKPAEVWILLFKIYKMEEAEEV
;
A
#
# COMPACT_ATOMS: atom_id res chain seq x y z
N MET A 1 27.74 -14.88 -3.05
CA MET A 1 26.95 -14.27 -1.96
C MET A 1 25.77 -13.58 -2.64
N PHE A 2 24.56 -14.11 -2.45
CA PHE A 2 23.36 -13.59 -3.12
C PHE A 2 22.98 -12.23 -2.54
N SER A 3 22.26 -11.40 -3.32
CA SER A 3 21.73 -10.16 -2.77
C SER A 3 20.77 -10.47 -1.63
N PHE A 4 20.76 -9.63 -0.59
CA PHE A 4 19.83 -9.78 0.53
C PHE A 4 18.37 -9.77 0.06
N GLU A 5 18.07 -8.98 -0.97
CA GLU A 5 16.77 -8.94 -1.65
C GLU A 5 16.34 -10.30 -2.20
N MET A 6 17.23 -11.07 -2.85
CA MET A 6 16.91 -12.42 -3.30
C MET A 6 16.52 -13.33 -2.12
N GLN A 7 17.24 -13.23 -1.00
CA GLN A 7 16.94 -14.00 0.21
C GLN A 7 15.57 -13.64 0.80
N VAL A 8 15.19 -12.36 0.76
CA VAL A 8 13.86 -11.90 1.18
C VAL A 8 12.77 -12.49 0.27
N ASN A 9 12.97 -12.48 -1.05
CA ASN A 9 12.00 -13.03 -2.00
C ASN A 9 11.88 -14.55 -1.88
N VAL A 10 12.98 -15.26 -1.61
CA VAL A 10 12.96 -16.70 -1.29
C VAL A 10 12.16 -16.94 -0.01
N LEU A 11 12.41 -16.16 1.05
CA LEU A 11 11.66 -16.28 2.30
C LEU A 11 10.16 -16.03 2.09
N ALA A 12 9.79 -15.05 1.25
CA ALA A 12 8.41 -14.79 0.86
C ALA A 12 7.77 -16.05 0.23
N ARG A 13 8.49 -16.74 -0.67
CA ARG A 13 8.03 -17.97 -1.29
C ARG A 13 7.89 -19.13 -0.30
N VAL A 14 8.81 -19.24 0.65
CA VAL A 14 8.70 -20.23 1.73
C VAL A 14 7.48 -19.94 2.61
N ILE A 15 7.21 -18.68 2.97
CA ILE A 15 6.02 -18.33 3.77
C ILE A 15 4.73 -18.75 3.06
N CYS A 16 4.67 -18.59 1.74
CA CYS A 16 3.51 -19.00 0.94
C CYS A 16 3.24 -20.51 0.95
N THR A 17 4.17 -21.37 1.39
CA THR A 17 3.90 -22.81 1.50
C THR A 17 2.94 -23.14 2.65
N GLY A 18 2.87 -22.27 3.66
CA GLY A 18 2.10 -22.52 4.88
C GLY A 18 2.64 -23.65 5.76
N ASN A 19 3.83 -24.20 5.44
CA ASN A 19 4.44 -25.27 6.23
C ASN A 19 5.22 -24.68 7.42
N ASP A 20 4.70 -24.91 8.63
CA ASP A 20 5.22 -24.30 9.85
C ASP A 20 6.69 -24.64 10.16
N GLU A 21 7.13 -25.86 9.82
CA GLU A 21 8.50 -26.32 10.09
C GLU A 21 9.48 -25.56 9.19
N ILE A 22 9.24 -25.58 7.88
CA ILE A 22 10.10 -24.94 6.88
C ILE A 22 10.13 -23.42 7.08
N ILE A 23 8.97 -22.81 7.37
CA ILE A 23 8.87 -21.38 7.69
C ILE A 23 9.74 -21.05 8.90
N THR A 24 9.64 -21.83 9.97
CA THR A 24 10.43 -21.61 11.20
C THR A 24 11.92 -21.71 10.93
N GLU A 25 12.35 -22.77 10.24
CA GLU A 25 13.77 -22.97 9.90
C GLU A 25 14.30 -21.85 9.01
N SER A 26 13.54 -21.46 7.99
CA SER A 26 13.93 -20.42 7.03
C SER A 26 14.03 -19.05 7.67
N ILE A 27 13.09 -18.69 8.56
CA ILE A 27 13.18 -17.43 9.32
C ILE A 27 14.39 -17.44 10.26
N ASN A 28 14.65 -18.55 10.94
CA ASN A 28 15.80 -18.65 11.85
C ASN A 28 17.13 -18.52 11.10
N ALA A 29 17.24 -19.12 9.91
CA ALA A 29 18.39 -18.96 9.03
C ALA A 29 18.51 -17.52 8.51
N PHE A 30 17.40 -16.93 8.06
CA PHE A 30 17.35 -15.55 7.55
C PHE A 30 17.79 -14.53 8.60
N LYS A 31 17.43 -14.73 9.88
CA LYS A 31 17.86 -13.87 11.01
C LYS A 31 19.38 -13.88 11.26
N GLN A 32 20.12 -14.87 10.74
CA GLN A 32 21.59 -14.90 10.86
C GLN A 32 22.29 -14.05 9.80
N LEU A 33 21.56 -13.53 8.81
CA LEU A 33 22.14 -12.71 7.75
C LEU A 33 22.50 -11.31 8.27
N LEU A 34 23.52 -10.71 7.64
CA LEU A 34 23.87 -9.32 7.90
C LEU A 34 22.76 -8.40 7.40
N VAL A 35 22.19 -7.62 8.31
CA VAL A 35 21.06 -6.71 8.05
C VAL A 35 21.55 -5.47 7.30
N PRO A 36 21.02 -5.17 6.09
CA PRO A 36 21.35 -3.96 5.34
C PRO A 36 20.58 -2.74 5.87
N ASP A 37 21.03 -1.54 5.52
CA ASP A 37 20.40 -0.28 5.94
C ASP A 37 18.94 -0.13 5.46
N ASN A 38 18.60 -0.70 4.30
CA ASN A 38 17.26 -0.65 3.70
C ASN A 38 16.37 -1.84 4.09
N TYR A 39 16.70 -2.56 5.17
CA TYR A 39 16.01 -3.79 5.61
C TYR A 39 14.48 -3.67 5.63
N THR A 40 13.93 -2.63 6.27
CA THR A 40 12.47 -2.43 6.38
C THR A 40 11.81 -2.35 5.00
N SER A 41 12.42 -1.59 4.08
CA SER A 41 11.91 -1.39 2.73
C SER A 41 11.92 -2.70 1.93
N LEU A 42 12.95 -3.53 2.10
CA LEU A 42 13.03 -4.83 1.43
C LEU A 42 11.92 -5.78 1.89
N LEU A 43 11.63 -5.86 3.21
CA LEU A 43 10.56 -6.71 3.72
C LEU A 43 9.17 -6.22 3.27
N ASP A 44 8.96 -4.90 3.26
CA ASP A 44 7.72 -4.31 2.75
C ASP A 44 7.56 -4.57 1.25
N ASN A 45 8.63 -4.39 0.46
CA ASN A 45 8.59 -4.64 -0.98
C ASN A 45 8.33 -6.10 -1.33
N ALA A 46 8.73 -7.06 -0.50
CA ALA A 46 8.34 -8.47 -0.67
C ALA A 46 6.97 -8.80 -0.09
N ASN A 47 6.23 -7.79 0.42
CA ASN A 47 4.90 -7.90 1.00
C ASN A 47 4.83 -8.90 2.18
N LEU A 48 5.94 -9.10 2.90
CA LEU A 48 6.03 -10.13 3.95
C LEU A 48 4.97 -10.01 5.05
N PRO A 49 4.58 -8.81 5.55
CA PRO A 49 3.54 -8.72 6.57
C PRO A 49 2.21 -9.35 6.13
N PHE A 50 1.80 -9.10 4.89
CA PHE A 50 0.60 -9.71 4.32
C PHE A 50 0.76 -11.22 4.15
N LEU A 51 1.89 -11.68 3.59
CA LEU A 51 2.10 -13.12 3.36
C LEU A 51 2.10 -13.93 4.66
N VAL A 52 2.67 -13.39 5.74
CA VAL A 52 2.65 -14.06 7.05
C VAL A 52 1.23 -14.14 7.60
N GLU A 53 0.40 -13.11 7.43
CA GLU A 53 -0.99 -13.17 7.90
C GLU A 53 -1.87 -14.08 7.03
N ALA A 54 -1.59 -14.18 5.73
CA ALA A 54 -2.33 -15.05 4.82
C ALA A 54 -1.96 -16.54 4.96
N TYR A 55 -0.66 -16.84 5.11
CA TYR A 55 -0.13 -18.21 5.02
C TYR A 55 0.57 -18.69 6.30
N GLY A 56 1.17 -17.78 7.06
CA GLY A 56 1.94 -18.06 8.28
C GLY A 56 1.22 -17.75 9.59
N ASN A 57 -0.11 -17.55 9.59
CA ASN A 57 -0.84 -17.06 10.77
C ASN A 57 -1.00 -18.10 11.89
N ASN A 58 -0.55 -19.33 11.70
CA ASN A 58 -0.43 -20.30 12.80
C ASN A 58 1.01 -20.43 13.31
N ASN A 59 1.97 -19.85 12.58
CA ASN A 59 3.38 -19.90 12.88
C ASN A 59 3.81 -18.81 13.87
N GLU A 60 4.14 -19.18 15.10
CA GLU A 60 4.54 -18.22 16.13
C GLU A 60 5.88 -17.53 15.79
N THR A 61 6.81 -18.21 15.12
CA THR A 61 8.08 -17.63 14.67
C THR A 61 7.84 -16.53 13.63
N ALA A 62 6.95 -16.77 12.66
CA ALA A 62 6.59 -15.80 11.63
C ALA A 62 5.85 -14.58 12.21
N LYS A 63 4.92 -14.80 13.14
CA LYS A 63 4.23 -13.71 13.85
C LYS A 63 5.20 -12.80 14.59
N ASN A 64 6.12 -13.39 15.35
CA ASN A 64 7.11 -12.62 16.08
C ASN A 64 8.07 -11.88 15.14
N PHE A 65 8.46 -12.51 14.02
CA PHE A 65 9.28 -11.86 13.00
C PHE A 65 8.60 -10.60 12.41
N ILE A 66 7.33 -10.68 12.02
CA ILE A 66 6.60 -9.52 11.49
C ILE A 66 6.28 -8.48 12.56
N LYS A 67 6.07 -8.91 13.82
CA LYS A 67 5.91 -7.99 14.95
C LYS A 67 7.17 -7.14 15.15
N ASP A 68 8.35 -7.75 15.10
CA ASP A 68 9.63 -7.05 15.23
C ASP A 68 9.83 -6.06 14.06
N HIS A 69 9.53 -6.48 12.83
CA HIS A 69 9.53 -5.61 11.64
C HIS A 69 8.60 -4.40 11.81
N ARG A 70 7.34 -4.62 12.22
CA ARG A 70 6.36 -3.54 12.45
C ARG A 70 6.82 -2.55 13.52
N ALA A 71 7.51 -3.02 14.57
CA ALA A 71 8.06 -2.15 15.60
C ALA A 71 9.16 -1.24 15.05
N LEU A 72 10.10 -1.77 14.26
CA LEU A 72 11.15 -0.99 13.61
C LEU A 72 10.56 0.01 12.61
N LYS A 73 9.63 -0.45 11.78
CA LYS A 73 8.91 0.35 10.80
C LYS A 73 8.14 1.50 11.43
N ALA A 74 7.48 1.28 12.58
CA ALA A 74 6.79 2.35 13.30
C ALA A 74 7.74 3.48 13.74
N VAL A 75 8.95 3.14 14.19
CA VAL A 75 10.00 4.14 14.52
C VAL A 75 10.42 4.91 13.28
N GLN A 76 10.66 4.21 12.16
CA GLN A 76 11.01 4.84 10.89
C GLN A 76 9.90 5.79 10.40
N MET A 77 8.65 5.32 10.34
CA MET A 77 7.51 6.12 9.92
C MET A 77 7.30 7.35 10.82
N ALA A 78 7.50 7.21 12.12
CA ALA A 78 7.43 8.33 13.06
C ALA A 78 8.53 9.39 12.80
N SER A 79 9.72 8.96 12.37
CA SER A 79 10.81 9.87 11.99
C SER A 79 10.56 10.58 10.65
N GLU A 80 9.84 9.94 9.72
CA GLU A 80 9.49 10.49 8.40
C GLU A 80 8.27 11.44 8.47
N ALA A 81 7.35 11.20 9.41
CA ALA A 81 6.10 11.95 9.58
C ALA A 81 6.24 13.49 9.56
N PRO A 82 7.18 14.14 10.28
CA PRO A 82 7.30 15.59 10.24
C PRO A 82 7.69 16.12 8.85
N PHE A 83 8.51 15.39 8.09
CA PHE A 83 8.91 15.77 6.74
C PHE A 83 7.74 15.61 5.77
N ILE A 84 7.05 14.47 5.82
CA ILE A 84 5.85 14.21 5.02
C ILE A 84 4.78 15.29 5.28
N ALA A 85 4.50 15.59 6.54
CA ALA A 85 3.50 16.57 6.94
C ALA A 85 3.85 17.99 6.44
N LYS A 86 5.14 18.35 6.45
CA LYS A 86 5.62 19.63 5.92
C LYS A 86 5.49 19.70 4.39
N GLU A 87 6.02 18.71 3.68
CA GLU A 87 5.98 18.67 2.21
C GLU A 87 4.53 18.63 1.69
N PHE A 88 3.64 17.96 2.43
CA PHE A 88 2.20 17.98 2.15
C PHE A 88 1.59 19.37 2.37
N TYR A 89 1.91 20.05 3.47
CA TYR A 89 1.45 21.42 3.73
C TYR A 89 1.91 22.38 2.63
N ASP A 90 3.22 22.44 2.37
CA ASP A 90 3.84 23.35 1.40
C ASP A 90 3.31 23.10 -0.02
N GLY A 91 3.17 21.83 -0.40
CA GLY A 91 2.60 21.46 -1.70
C GLY A 91 1.10 21.73 -1.82
N THR A 92 0.32 21.56 -0.74
CA THR A 92 -1.12 21.87 -0.74
C THR A 92 -1.37 23.37 -0.86
N MET A 93 -0.57 24.20 -0.19
CA MET A 93 -0.66 25.67 -0.32
C MET A 93 -0.35 26.13 -1.75
N ARG A 94 0.66 25.54 -2.39
CA ARG A 94 0.95 25.79 -3.82
C ARG A 94 -0.19 25.36 -4.72
N ALA A 95 -0.69 24.13 -4.55
CA ALA A 95 -1.84 23.63 -5.31
C ALA A 95 -3.08 24.52 -5.15
N SER A 96 -3.30 25.09 -3.96
CA SER A 96 -4.37 26.07 -3.73
C SER A 96 -4.18 27.35 -4.51
N ALA A 97 -2.96 27.89 -4.58
CA ALA A 97 -2.68 29.10 -5.36
C ALA A 97 -2.91 28.87 -6.86
N GLU A 98 -2.69 27.64 -7.33
CA GLU A 98 -2.92 27.19 -8.70
C GLU A 98 -4.38 26.78 -8.99
N GLY A 99 -5.25 26.76 -7.96
CA GLY A 99 -6.64 26.33 -8.11
C GLY A 99 -6.81 24.82 -8.37
N SER A 100 -5.84 24.01 -7.98
CA SER A 100 -5.76 22.56 -8.27
C SER A 100 -6.03 21.67 -7.05
N LEU A 101 -6.68 22.21 -6.00
CA LEU A 101 -7.06 21.42 -4.84
C LEU A 101 -8.13 20.36 -5.20
N PRO A 102 -8.02 19.15 -4.65
CA PRO A 102 -9.04 18.14 -4.87
C PRO A 102 -10.34 18.47 -4.12
N ASP A 103 -11.49 18.15 -4.71
CA ASP A 103 -12.82 18.43 -4.13
C ASP A 103 -13.01 17.88 -2.71
N HIS A 104 -12.32 16.79 -2.38
CA HIS A 104 -12.42 16.11 -1.10
C HIS A 104 -11.38 16.60 -0.05
N ILE A 105 -10.68 17.70 -0.33
CA ILE A 105 -9.61 18.20 0.56
C ILE A 105 -10.14 18.49 1.97
N VAL A 106 -11.35 19.05 2.11
CA VAL A 106 -11.94 19.33 3.43
C VAL A 106 -12.15 18.05 4.22
N GLN A 107 -12.66 16.99 3.58
CA GLN A 107 -12.88 15.69 4.20
C GLN A 107 -11.56 15.07 4.63
N LEU A 108 -10.52 15.14 3.78
CA LEU A 108 -9.18 14.66 4.11
C LEU A 108 -8.63 15.37 5.37
N LEU A 109 -8.67 16.70 5.39
CA LEU A 109 -8.18 17.49 6.52
C LEU A 109 -9.01 17.25 7.79
N THR A 110 -10.33 17.07 7.64
CA THR A 110 -11.22 16.70 8.74
C THR A 110 -10.82 15.36 9.34
N ILE A 111 -10.46 14.37 8.52
CA ILE A 111 -10.00 13.08 9.03
C ILE A 111 -8.64 13.23 9.70
N MET A 112 -7.72 14.01 9.12
CA MET A 112 -6.39 14.26 9.69
C MET A 112 -6.45 14.81 11.13
N ILE A 113 -7.37 15.74 11.43
CA ILE A 113 -7.53 16.27 12.80
C ILE A 113 -8.15 15.27 13.80
N HIS A 114 -8.64 14.13 13.32
CA HIS A 114 -9.14 13.01 14.13
C HIS A 114 -8.12 11.87 14.28
N MET A 115 -6.96 11.96 13.60
CA MET A 115 -5.88 10.98 13.74
C MET A 115 -5.19 11.09 15.11
N THR A 116 -4.27 10.16 15.39
CA THR A 116 -3.48 10.11 16.62
C THR A 116 -2.12 10.82 16.49
N ASP A 117 -1.55 10.86 15.29
CA ASP A 117 -0.25 11.48 15.05
C ASP A 117 -0.36 13.01 15.05
N SER A 118 0.39 13.64 15.95
CA SER A 118 0.35 15.09 16.17
C SER A 118 0.79 15.92 14.96
N ASN A 119 1.66 15.39 14.09
CA ASN A 119 2.08 16.10 12.89
C ASN A 119 0.92 16.24 11.90
N TYR A 120 0.16 15.16 11.69
CA TYR A 120 -1.01 15.17 10.80
C TYR A 120 -2.15 16.02 11.38
N ILE A 121 -2.40 15.95 12.69
CA ILE A 121 -3.40 16.82 13.34
C ILE A 121 -3.03 18.29 13.15
N ARG A 122 -1.77 18.66 13.42
CA ARG A 122 -1.28 20.03 13.28
C ARG A 122 -1.39 20.51 11.84
N THR A 123 -0.90 19.75 10.88
CA THR A 123 -0.99 20.11 9.46
C THR A 123 -2.44 20.23 8.99
N GLY A 124 -3.33 19.34 9.44
CA GLY A 124 -4.77 19.41 9.16
C GLY A 124 -5.39 20.73 9.65
N LEU A 125 -5.10 21.11 10.90
CA LEU A 125 -5.57 22.38 11.49
C LEU A 125 -5.00 23.60 10.77
N GLN A 126 -3.71 23.58 10.42
CA GLN A 126 -3.05 24.66 9.68
C GLN A 126 -3.69 24.87 8.32
N LEU A 127 -3.87 23.81 7.53
CA LEU A 127 -4.50 23.91 6.21
C LEU A 127 -5.96 24.35 6.30
N LEU A 128 -6.74 23.89 7.29
CA LEU A 128 -8.11 24.38 7.52
C LEU A 128 -8.15 25.88 7.86
N ARG A 129 -7.15 26.38 8.58
CA ARG A 129 -6.99 27.80 8.90
C ARG A 129 -6.54 28.62 7.68
N ASP A 130 -5.58 28.12 6.90
CA ASP A 130 -4.90 28.93 5.89
C ASP A 130 -5.61 28.91 4.53
N LEU A 131 -6.33 27.83 4.22
CA LEU A 131 -7.12 27.71 3.00
C LEU A 131 -8.49 28.38 3.13
N ARG A 132 -9.08 28.73 1.98
CA ARG A 132 -10.42 29.33 1.91
C ARG A 132 -11.47 28.23 1.78
N PHE A 133 -12.24 28.02 2.86
CA PHE A 133 -13.36 27.08 2.90
C PHE A 133 -14.66 27.82 3.22
N LYS A 134 -15.79 27.21 2.90
CA LYS A 134 -17.10 27.77 3.24
C LYS A 134 -17.33 27.60 4.73
N LEU A 135 -18.02 28.56 5.36
CA LEU A 135 -18.32 28.54 6.79
C LEU A 135 -18.98 27.21 7.22
N LYS A 136 -20.02 26.78 6.49
CA LYS A 136 -20.73 25.51 6.73
C LYS A 136 -19.81 24.28 6.84
N ASP A 137 -18.71 24.26 6.09
CA ASP A 137 -17.79 23.13 6.03
C ASP A 137 -16.86 23.12 7.27
N LEU A 138 -16.66 24.29 7.89
CA LEU A 138 -15.85 24.47 9.09
C LEU A 138 -16.67 24.35 10.39
N GLU A 139 -17.92 24.79 10.39
CA GLU A 139 -18.80 24.76 11.57
C GLU A 139 -18.98 23.36 12.14
N VAL A 140 -19.09 22.36 11.26
CA VAL A 140 -19.19 20.94 11.67
C VAL A 140 -18.00 20.46 12.48
N LEU A 141 -16.86 21.16 12.43
CA LEU A 141 -15.64 20.83 13.14
C LEU A 141 -15.59 21.43 14.56
N MET A 142 -16.48 22.38 14.91
CA MET A 142 -16.39 23.15 16.16
C MET A 142 -16.30 22.27 17.41
N ALA A 143 -17.10 21.21 17.49
CA ALA A 143 -17.06 20.30 18.63
C ALA A 143 -15.69 19.60 18.79
N ARG A 144 -15.01 19.29 17.68
CA ARG A 144 -13.65 18.73 17.69
C ARG A 144 -12.62 19.79 18.03
N LEU A 145 -12.73 20.99 17.46
CA LEU A 145 -11.79 22.09 17.68
C LEU A 145 -11.77 22.52 19.15
N GLN A 146 -12.92 22.59 19.82
CA GLN A 146 -12.99 22.90 21.25
C GLN A 146 -12.20 21.91 22.11
N LYS A 147 -12.22 20.62 21.75
CA LYS A 147 -11.42 19.59 22.44
C LYS A 147 -9.92 19.73 22.17
N LEU A 148 -9.55 20.19 20.97
CA LEU A 148 -8.15 20.33 20.56
C LEU A 148 -7.51 21.66 20.99
N ARG A 149 -8.30 22.69 21.27
CA ARG A 149 -7.85 24.06 21.59
C ARG A 149 -6.79 24.15 22.68
N GLN A 150 -6.85 23.27 23.68
CA GLN A 150 -5.90 23.29 24.80
C GLN A 150 -4.51 22.76 24.42
N VAL A 151 -4.43 21.90 23.40
CA VAL A 151 -3.20 21.20 23.00
C VAL A 151 -2.60 21.82 21.75
N TYR A 152 -3.44 22.30 20.82
CA TYR A 152 -3.01 22.82 19.53
C TYR A 152 -3.42 24.29 19.39
N PRO A 153 -2.46 25.25 19.36
CA PRO A 153 -2.77 26.67 19.17
C PRO A 153 -3.47 26.93 17.83
N GLU A 154 -3.20 26.10 16.80
CA GLU A 154 -3.85 26.22 15.49
C GLU A 154 -5.35 25.96 15.56
N ALA A 155 -5.82 25.10 16.47
CA ALA A 155 -7.24 24.90 16.70
C ALA A 155 -7.89 26.15 17.30
N HIS A 156 -7.19 26.90 18.17
CA HIS A 156 -7.70 28.16 18.69
C HIS A 156 -7.83 29.21 17.60
N SER A 157 -6.81 29.37 16.75
CA SER A 157 -6.85 30.29 15.62
C SER A 157 -7.95 29.94 14.62
N LEU A 158 -8.19 28.65 14.38
CA LEU A 158 -9.27 28.22 13.50
C LEU A 158 -10.67 28.53 14.08
N ILE A 159 -10.86 28.36 15.40
CA ILE A 159 -12.09 28.78 16.08
C ILE A 159 -12.34 30.28 15.87
N GLN A 160 -11.33 31.12 16.10
CA GLN A 160 -11.44 32.57 15.90
C GLN A 160 -11.80 32.94 14.46
N LYS A 161 -11.23 32.22 13.48
CA LYS A 161 -11.59 32.39 12.07
C LYS A 161 -13.07 32.05 11.81
N ILE A 162 -13.57 30.96 12.38
CA ILE A 162 -14.98 30.55 12.23
C ILE A 162 -15.90 31.60 12.87
N GLU A 163 -15.59 32.03 14.10
CA GLU A 163 -16.37 33.05 14.82
C GLU A 163 -16.39 34.40 14.06
N ALA A 164 -15.27 34.82 13.47
CA ALA A 164 -15.22 36.02 12.64
C ALA A 164 -16.09 35.89 11.37
N MET A 165 -16.04 34.74 10.69
CA MET A 165 -16.88 34.49 9.52
C MET A 165 -18.38 34.43 9.85
N GLN A 166 -18.74 33.98 11.06
CA GLN A 166 -20.13 34.01 11.55
C GLN A 166 -20.60 35.44 11.78
N LEU A 167 -19.79 36.26 12.45
CA LEU A 167 -20.11 37.67 12.68
C LEU A 167 -20.27 38.45 11.37
N GLU A 168 -19.36 38.27 10.41
CA GLU A 168 -19.46 38.91 9.09
C GLU A 168 -20.75 38.53 8.34
N MET A 169 -21.23 37.30 8.54
CA MET A 169 -22.46 36.80 7.91
C MET A 169 -23.72 37.32 8.62
N ASP A 170 -23.69 37.41 9.95
CA ASP A 170 -24.78 37.98 10.75
C ASP A 170 -24.91 39.49 10.47
N GLU A 171 -23.80 40.22 10.37
CA GLU A 171 -23.79 41.65 10.00
C GLU A 171 -24.35 41.92 8.59
N GLN A 172 -24.07 41.02 7.62
CA GLN A 172 -24.63 41.11 6.26
C GLN A 172 -26.13 40.81 6.21
N MET A 173 -26.61 39.90 7.05
CA MET A 173 -28.05 39.60 7.15
C MET A 173 -28.82 40.71 7.87
N GLU A 174 -28.22 41.37 8.87
CA GLU A 174 -28.82 42.55 9.53
C GLU A 174 -28.83 43.79 8.62
N SER A 175 -27.89 43.92 7.67
CA SER A 175 -27.89 45.04 6.69
C SER A 175 -28.88 44.86 5.54
N ASP A 176 -29.24 43.62 5.20
CA ASP A 176 -30.19 43.33 4.11
C ASP A 176 -31.67 43.48 4.54
N GLU A 177 -31.96 43.69 5.83
CA GLU A 177 -33.32 43.98 6.33
C GLU A 177 -33.68 45.48 6.32
N ASP A 178 -32.73 46.37 6.03
CA ASP A 178 -32.94 47.83 5.98
C ASP A 178 -32.21 48.48 4.79
N GLU A 179 -32.58 48.19 3.54
CA GLU A 179 -32.33 49.12 2.41
C GLU A 179 -33.14 48.77 1.14
N GLU A 180 -34.34 49.35 1.04
CA GLU A 180 -34.89 49.77 -0.26
C GLU A 180 -34.24 51.12 -0.63
N GLU A 181 -33.36 51.18 -1.64
CA GLU A 181 -33.39 52.20 -2.71
C GLU A 181 -32.31 52.01 -3.80
N GLU A 182 -32.58 52.64 -4.94
CA GLU A 182 -32.19 52.34 -6.31
C GLU A 182 -30.82 52.86 -6.83
N GLN A 183 -30.28 52.10 -7.82
CA GLN A 183 -29.60 52.53 -9.07
C GLN A 183 -28.25 53.31 -9.03
N HIS A 184 -27.19 52.75 -9.67
CA HIS A 184 -26.76 53.12 -11.05
C HIS A 184 -25.46 52.44 -11.52
N LEU A 185 -25.46 52.08 -12.81
CA LEU A 185 -24.38 51.53 -13.64
C LEU A 185 -23.22 52.53 -13.87
N SER A 186 -21.97 52.04 -14.01
CA SER A 186 -21.07 52.28 -15.18
C SER A 186 -19.67 51.63 -15.00
N ASN A 187 -19.27 50.83 -15.99
CA ASN A 187 -17.93 50.28 -16.27
C ASN A 187 -17.14 51.29 -17.17
N PRO A 188 -15.93 51.01 -17.71
CA PRO A 188 -14.67 50.45 -17.20
C PRO A 188 -13.43 51.34 -17.58
N ASN A 189 -12.23 51.11 -17.03
CA ASN A 189 -10.97 51.05 -17.83
C ASN A 189 -9.67 50.78 -17.05
N ALA A 190 -8.65 50.36 -17.81
CA ALA A 190 -7.20 50.39 -17.59
C ALA A 190 -6.57 49.13 -16.95
N THR A 191 -5.54 48.44 -17.48
CA THR A 191 -4.70 48.59 -18.68
C THR A 191 -3.95 47.27 -18.90
N PHE A 192 -3.80 46.87 -20.15
CA PHE A 192 -2.94 45.78 -20.64
C PHE A 192 -1.45 46.19 -20.56
N GLN A 193 -0.58 45.39 -19.92
CA GLN A 193 0.89 45.28 -20.10
C GLN A 193 1.44 44.34 -19.01
N SER A 194 2.34 43.38 -19.21
CA SER A 194 3.10 42.93 -20.37
C SER A 194 3.51 41.47 -20.12
N ASN A 195 3.32 40.58 -21.10
CA ASN A 195 3.91 39.25 -21.09
C ASN A 195 5.39 39.39 -21.48
N GLN A 196 6.29 39.40 -20.49
CA GLN A 196 7.67 39.00 -20.74
C GLN A 196 7.79 37.50 -20.43
N PRO A 197 8.38 36.68 -21.32
CA PRO A 197 8.73 35.32 -20.98
C PRO A 197 9.87 35.39 -19.96
N THR A 198 9.56 35.11 -18.69
CA THR A 198 10.57 34.87 -17.67
C THR A 198 11.40 33.68 -18.14
N ILE A 199 12.68 33.94 -18.43
CA ILE A 199 13.67 32.90 -18.63
C ILE A 199 13.81 32.22 -17.26
N VAL A 200 13.08 31.13 -17.06
CA VAL A 200 13.24 30.26 -15.90
C VAL A 200 14.62 29.62 -16.04
N PHE A 201 15.53 29.93 -15.11
CA PHE A 201 16.85 29.33 -15.09
C PHE A 201 16.69 27.80 -14.91
N GLU A 202 17.52 27.00 -15.59
CA GLU A 202 17.42 25.53 -15.54
C GLU A 202 17.51 24.97 -14.10
N GLU A 203 18.19 25.69 -13.20
CA GLU A 203 18.25 25.40 -11.76
C GLU A 203 16.91 25.62 -11.05
N GLU A 204 16.20 26.73 -11.31
CA GLU A 204 14.86 26.99 -10.75
C GLU A 204 13.83 25.97 -11.24
N LYS A 205 13.98 25.48 -12.48
CA LYS A 205 13.13 24.43 -13.03
C LYS A 205 13.40 23.06 -12.36
N ALA A 206 14.67 22.72 -12.13
CA ALA A 206 15.04 21.50 -11.42
C ALA A 206 14.54 21.51 -9.97
N ASP A 207 14.65 22.64 -9.27
CA ASP A 207 14.13 22.81 -7.91
C ASP A 207 12.60 22.69 -7.87
N LEU A 208 11.90 23.25 -8.87
CA LEU A 208 10.45 23.14 -8.98
C LEU A 208 10.02 21.68 -9.23
N ASP A 209 10.73 20.97 -10.10
CA ASP A 209 10.50 19.55 -10.40
C ASP A 209 10.73 18.67 -9.16
N GLU A 210 11.79 18.94 -8.38
CA GLU A 210 12.06 18.25 -7.13
C GLU A 210 10.97 18.51 -6.07
N GLN A 211 10.54 19.75 -5.91
CA GLN A 211 9.46 20.11 -4.98
C GLN A 211 8.10 19.53 -5.39
N GLN A 212 7.83 19.41 -6.69
CA GLN A 212 6.62 18.73 -7.17
C GLN A 212 6.69 17.23 -6.89
N LEU A 213 7.87 16.62 -7.05
CA LEU A 213 8.08 15.21 -6.75
C LEU A 213 7.92 14.92 -5.25
N LYS A 214 8.52 15.73 -4.37
CA LYS A 214 8.35 15.62 -2.92
C LYS A 214 6.89 15.74 -2.50
N TYR A 215 6.16 16.70 -3.07
CA TYR A 215 4.73 16.85 -2.81
C TYR A 215 3.92 15.63 -3.28
N LYS A 216 4.22 15.07 -4.47
CA LYS A 216 3.54 13.85 -4.95
C LYS A 216 3.74 12.68 -3.97
N TYR A 217 4.95 12.46 -3.48
CA TYR A 217 5.22 11.43 -2.47
C TYR A 217 4.50 11.69 -1.16
N ALA A 218 4.60 12.92 -0.62
CA ALA A 218 3.92 13.30 0.61
C ALA A 218 2.39 13.16 0.52
N LYS A 219 1.81 13.50 -0.63
CA LYS A 219 0.38 13.31 -0.92
C LYS A 219 0.01 11.83 -0.86
N CYS A 220 0.79 10.93 -1.49
CA CYS A 220 0.52 9.49 -1.43
C CYS A 220 0.56 8.97 0.01
N GLU A 221 1.60 9.34 0.77
CA GLU A 221 1.80 8.94 2.17
C GLU A 221 0.64 9.41 3.06
N VAL A 222 0.20 10.66 2.93
CA VAL A 222 -0.94 11.19 3.70
C VAL A 222 -2.23 10.42 3.39
N TYR A 223 -2.52 10.18 2.11
CA TYR A 223 -3.74 9.48 1.71
C TYR A 223 -3.74 8.03 2.18
N LEU A 224 -2.60 7.34 2.09
CA LEU A 224 -2.47 5.98 2.59
C LEU A 224 -2.51 5.90 4.11
N ASN A 225 -1.93 6.86 4.82
CA ASN A 225 -2.04 6.93 6.26
C ASN A 225 -3.51 7.09 6.68
N VAL A 226 -4.23 8.02 6.04
CA VAL A 226 -5.67 8.21 6.24
C VAL A 226 -6.45 6.94 5.93
N LEU A 227 -6.23 6.33 4.76
CA LEU A 227 -6.88 5.08 4.37
C LEU A 227 -6.62 3.96 5.41
N SER A 228 -5.38 3.79 5.84
CA SER A 228 -5.00 2.77 6.83
C SER A 228 -5.75 2.95 8.15
N ASN A 229 -5.95 4.20 8.59
CA ASN A 229 -6.70 4.50 9.81
C ASN A 229 -8.21 4.25 9.63
N LEU A 230 -8.76 4.56 8.46
CA LEU A 230 -10.16 4.31 8.15
C LEU A 230 -10.45 2.80 8.06
N ILE A 231 -9.57 2.02 7.43
CA ILE A 231 -9.68 0.55 7.38
C ILE A 231 -9.73 -0.05 8.78
N LYS A 232 -8.83 0.39 9.68
CA LYS A 232 -8.80 -0.06 11.08
C LYS A 232 -10.08 0.22 11.88
N THR A 233 -10.97 1.08 11.39
CA THR A 233 -12.27 1.32 12.06
C THR A 233 -13.27 0.19 11.85
N GLY A 234 -13.11 -0.64 10.80
CA GLY A 234 -14.09 -1.65 10.41
C GLY A 234 -15.43 -1.09 9.91
N ASP A 235 -15.55 0.23 9.74
CA ASP A 235 -16.78 0.90 9.31
C ASP A 235 -16.79 1.03 7.78
N SER A 236 -17.61 0.22 7.11
CA SER A 236 -17.64 0.16 5.63
C SER A 236 -17.86 1.51 4.95
N PHE A 237 -18.62 2.43 5.56
CA PHE A 237 -18.83 3.77 4.98
C PHE A 237 -17.54 4.60 5.02
N LYS A 238 -16.83 4.58 6.16
CA LYS A 238 -15.54 5.27 6.32
C LYS A 238 -14.48 4.66 5.40
N ILE A 239 -14.49 3.33 5.26
CA ILE A 239 -13.56 2.61 4.39
C ILE A 239 -13.80 3.01 2.93
N ALA A 240 -15.05 2.93 2.46
CA ALA A 240 -15.41 3.33 1.09
C ALA A 240 -15.03 4.79 0.79
N LEU A 241 -15.24 5.70 1.75
CA LEU A 241 -14.77 7.08 1.63
C LEU A 241 -13.23 7.16 1.49
N GLY A 242 -12.50 6.43 2.34
CA GLY A 242 -11.04 6.34 2.29
C GLY A 242 -10.53 5.85 0.94
N VAL A 243 -11.09 4.75 0.44
CA VAL A 243 -10.73 4.16 -0.86
C VAL A 243 -10.99 5.16 -1.98
N LYS A 244 -12.17 5.79 -1.99
CA LYS A 244 -12.52 6.79 -3.01
C LYS A 244 -11.55 7.97 -3.03
N MET A 245 -11.10 8.46 -1.87
CA MET A 245 -10.09 9.50 -1.80
C MET A 245 -8.74 9.00 -2.32
N ALA A 246 -8.27 7.83 -1.88
CA ALA A 246 -7.00 7.23 -2.30
C ALA A 246 -6.91 7.05 -3.83
N LEU A 247 -7.99 6.62 -4.48
CA LEU A 247 -8.07 6.44 -5.93
C LEU A 247 -7.96 7.73 -6.75
N THR A 248 -8.04 8.92 -6.11
CA THR A 248 -7.77 10.19 -6.79
C THR A 248 -6.28 10.50 -6.94
N VAL A 249 -5.42 9.65 -6.38
CA VAL A 249 -3.96 9.79 -6.38
C VAL A 249 -3.35 8.57 -7.05
N LEU A 250 -2.33 8.79 -7.88
CA LEU A 250 -1.54 7.70 -8.43
C LEU A 250 -0.57 7.20 -7.35
N ILE A 251 -0.95 6.13 -6.66
CA ILE A 251 -0.18 5.56 -5.55
C ILE A 251 0.69 4.40 -6.06
N PRO A 252 2.01 4.40 -5.81
CA PRO A 252 2.88 3.30 -6.18
C PRO A 252 2.69 2.07 -5.26
N ILE A 253 2.93 0.86 -5.79
CA ILE A 253 2.75 -0.40 -5.06
C ILE A 253 3.55 -0.46 -3.74
N ALA A 254 4.77 0.09 -3.75
CA ALA A 254 5.64 0.15 -2.59
C ALA A 254 4.99 0.91 -1.43
N ALA A 255 4.18 1.94 -1.72
CA ALA A 255 3.49 2.70 -0.70
C ALA A 255 2.29 1.92 -0.12
N TYR A 256 1.52 1.20 -0.95
CA TYR A 256 0.47 0.29 -0.44
C TYR A 256 1.04 -0.77 0.51
N ARG A 257 2.20 -1.34 0.17
CA ARG A 257 2.93 -2.31 0.99
C ARG A 257 3.49 -1.69 2.28
N LYS A 258 4.07 -0.49 2.19
CA LYS A 258 4.50 0.29 3.37
C LYS A 258 3.36 0.54 4.34
N TYR A 259 2.14 0.81 3.88
CA TYR A 259 0.99 0.98 4.76
C TYR A 259 0.21 -0.31 5.05
N GLU A 260 0.71 -1.45 4.55
CA GLU A 260 0.13 -2.79 4.75
C GLU A 260 -1.35 -2.86 4.37
N ILE A 261 -1.75 -2.14 3.31
CA ILE A 261 -3.17 -1.95 2.98
C ILE A 261 -3.89 -3.28 2.72
N THR A 262 -3.30 -4.23 2.01
CA THR A 262 -3.91 -5.55 1.76
C THR A 262 -4.11 -6.36 3.04
N SER A 263 -3.12 -6.36 3.94
CA SER A 263 -3.21 -6.96 5.28
C SER A 263 -4.33 -6.30 6.10
N LEU A 264 -4.42 -4.97 6.08
CA LEU A 264 -5.49 -4.26 6.78
C LEU A 264 -6.87 -4.58 6.22
N ILE A 265 -7.02 -4.68 4.89
CA ILE A 265 -8.28 -5.05 4.25
C ILE A 265 -8.70 -6.46 4.67
N MET A 266 -7.78 -7.43 4.59
CA MET A 266 -8.02 -8.81 4.99
C MET A 266 -8.54 -8.93 6.43
N ASN A 267 -7.99 -8.12 7.35
CA ASN A 267 -8.31 -8.23 8.78
C ASN A 267 -9.51 -7.37 9.23
N HIS A 268 -9.84 -6.31 8.51
CA HIS A 268 -10.80 -5.30 8.99
C HIS A 268 -11.91 -4.93 8.01
N ALA A 269 -11.81 -5.34 6.74
CA ALA A 269 -12.68 -4.86 5.67
C ALA A 269 -13.26 -5.96 4.79
N SER A 270 -13.32 -7.21 5.27
CA SER A 270 -13.78 -8.38 4.49
C SER A 270 -15.23 -8.31 3.99
N GLU A 271 -16.02 -7.34 4.46
CA GLU A 271 -17.41 -7.11 4.03
C GLU A 271 -17.57 -5.80 3.22
N CYS A 272 -16.48 -5.09 2.93
CA CYS A 272 -16.49 -3.82 2.21
C CYS A 272 -16.09 -4.02 0.74
N LYS A 273 -17.08 -3.94 -0.15
CA LYS A 273 -16.91 -4.13 -1.59
C LYS A 273 -15.84 -3.21 -2.20
N GLU A 274 -15.81 -1.94 -1.79
CA GLU A 274 -14.80 -0.98 -2.27
C GLU A 274 -13.39 -1.36 -1.84
N ALA A 275 -13.24 -1.97 -0.65
CA ALA A 275 -11.95 -2.46 -0.17
C ALA A 275 -11.51 -3.70 -0.95
N ASP A 276 -12.43 -4.63 -1.23
CA ASP A 276 -12.16 -5.80 -2.06
C ASP A 276 -11.74 -5.39 -3.49
N GLU A 277 -12.45 -4.44 -4.11
CA GLU A 277 -12.09 -3.90 -5.42
C GLU A 277 -10.72 -3.20 -5.43
N LEU A 278 -10.36 -2.52 -4.34
CA LEU A 278 -9.02 -1.94 -4.19
C LEU A 278 -7.95 -3.04 -4.06
N TRP A 279 -8.20 -4.08 -3.28
CA TRP A 279 -7.28 -5.22 -3.19
C TRP A 279 -7.08 -5.85 -4.57
N GLU A 280 -8.14 -6.17 -5.31
CA GLU A 280 -8.01 -6.73 -6.65
C GLU A 280 -7.15 -5.86 -7.58
N GLN A 281 -7.28 -4.54 -7.50
CA GLN A 281 -6.43 -3.60 -8.25
C GLN A 281 -4.97 -3.67 -7.80
N ILE A 282 -4.70 -3.66 -6.50
CA ILE A 282 -3.35 -3.78 -5.94
C ILE A 282 -2.71 -5.09 -6.43
N ASP A 283 -3.41 -6.21 -6.35
CA ASP A 283 -2.95 -7.52 -6.80
C ASP A 283 -2.63 -7.56 -8.30
N GLN A 284 -3.42 -6.88 -9.13
CA GLN A 284 -3.17 -6.79 -10.56
C GLN A 284 -1.92 -5.96 -10.87
N TYR A 285 -1.77 -4.80 -10.21
CA TYR A 285 -0.55 -3.99 -10.36
C TYR A 285 0.68 -4.75 -9.89
N ASP A 286 0.56 -5.47 -8.78
CA ASP A 286 1.67 -6.20 -8.20
C ASP A 286 2.17 -7.33 -9.11
N LYS A 287 1.25 -8.10 -9.68
CA LYS A 287 1.56 -9.14 -10.67
C LYS A 287 2.35 -8.62 -11.87
N VAL A 288 2.05 -7.41 -12.32
CA VAL A 288 2.75 -6.79 -13.46
C VAL A 288 4.13 -6.30 -13.06
N LEU A 289 4.21 -5.58 -11.93
CA LEU A 289 5.46 -4.96 -11.48
C LEU A 289 6.48 -6.00 -10.99
N SER A 290 6.03 -7.01 -10.26
CA SER A 290 6.91 -8.04 -9.69
C SER A 290 7.16 -9.23 -10.60
N ALA A 291 6.67 -9.22 -11.84
CA ALA A 291 6.86 -10.33 -12.79
C ALA A 291 8.35 -10.69 -13.01
N THR A 292 9.23 -9.68 -13.06
CA THR A 292 10.67 -9.90 -13.26
C THR A 292 11.32 -10.47 -12.01
N GLU A 293 11.04 -9.90 -10.82
CA GLU A 293 11.57 -10.41 -9.55
C GLU A 293 11.08 -11.84 -9.27
N ASP A 294 9.82 -12.13 -9.56
CA ASP A 294 9.21 -13.44 -9.42
C ASP A 294 9.89 -14.48 -10.31
N MET A 295 10.19 -14.11 -11.55
CA MET A 295 10.90 -14.96 -12.49
C MET A 295 12.36 -15.19 -12.06
N ASN A 296 13.04 -14.15 -11.58
CA ASN A 296 14.41 -14.27 -11.07
C ASN A 296 14.46 -15.18 -9.83
N THR A 297 13.51 -15.02 -8.91
CA THR A 297 13.39 -15.85 -7.71
C THR A 297 13.09 -17.31 -8.08
N PHE A 298 12.21 -17.52 -9.06
CA PHE A 298 11.92 -18.85 -9.58
C PHE A 298 13.18 -19.51 -10.16
N ASN A 299 13.88 -18.84 -11.08
CA ASN A 299 15.09 -19.38 -11.71
C ASN A 299 16.17 -19.71 -10.67
N PHE A 300 16.32 -18.84 -9.67
CA PHE A 300 17.24 -19.05 -8.56
C PHE A 300 16.91 -20.32 -7.76
N LEU A 301 15.64 -20.50 -7.39
CA LEU A 301 15.19 -21.71 -6.69
C LEU A 301 15.35 -22.97 -7.55
N MET A 302 15.08 -22.88 -8.86
CA MET A 302 15.24 -24.03 -9.76
C MET A 302 16.71 -24.46 -9.85
N GLU A 303 17.65 -23.52 -9.97
CA GLU A 303 19.08 -23.82 -9.98
C GLU A 303 19.54 -24.53 -8.71
N ASP A 304 19.06 -24.09 -7.54
CA ASP A 304 19.37 -24.74 -6.27
C ASP A 304 18.78 -26.15 -6.16
N ILE A 305 17.51 -26.33 -6.54
CA ILE A 305 16.83 -27.63 -6.52
C ILE A 305 17.45 -28.60 -7.54
N GLU A 306 17.94 -28.11 -8.68
CA GLU A 306 18.61 -28.94 -9.68
C GLU A 306 19.89 -29.59 -9.17
N ASN A 307 20.52 -29.04 -8.14
CA ASN A 307 21.69 -29.64 -7.49
C ASN A 307 21.32 -30.81 -6.58
N HIS A 308 20.03 -31.00 -6.27
CA HIS A 308 19.54 -32.10 -5.46
C HIS A 308 19.14 -33.30 -6.34
N SER A 309 19.43 -34.53 -5.89
CA SER A 309 19.05 -35.76 -6.62
C SER A 309 17.61 -36.19 -6.35
N THR A 310 17.07 -35.83 -5.19
CA THR A 310 15.75 -36.23 -4.69
C THR A 310 14.98 -34.99 -4.26
N ILE A 311 13.69 -34.95 -4.58
CA ILE A 311 12.74 -33.94 -4.12
C ILE A 311 12.26 -34.33 -2.73
N THR A 312 12.61 -33.50 -1.76
CA THR A 312 12.13 -33.60 -0.37
C THR A 312 10.79 -32.90 -0.22
N GLU A 313 10.08 -33.14 0.89
CA GLU A 313 8.83 -32.47 1.21
C GLU A 313 8.94 -30.93 1.15
N PRO A 314 10.00 -30.28 1.71
CA PRO A 314 10.14 -28.83 1.57
C PRO A 314 10.29 -28.31 0.16
N ILE A 315 11.01 -29.05 -0.68
CA ILE A 315 11.17 -28.69 -2.09
C ILE A 315 9.83 -28.87 -2.80
N MET A 316 9.09 -29.95 -2.49
CA MET A 316 7.78 -30.22 -3.05
C MET A 316 6.78 -29.11 -2.74
N ASP A 317 6.72 -28.67 -1.48
CA ASP A 317 5.86 -27.57 -1.03
C ASP A 317 6.08 -26.29 -1.86
N ILE A 318 7.35 -25.94 -2.11
CA ILE A 318 7.72 -24.79 -2.95
C ILE A 318 7.27 -25.01 -4.40
N LEU A 319 7.54 -26.18 -4.97
CA LEU A 319 7.20 -26.50 -6.36
C LEU A 319 5.68 -26.48 -6.61
N VAL A 320 4.90 -26.97 -5.65
CA VAL A 320 3.43 -26.95 -5.70
C VAL A 320 2.89 -25.53 -5.75
N GLY A 321 3.51 -24.58 -5.05
CA GLY A 321 3.17 -23.17 -5.15
C GLY A 321 3.24 -22.64 -6.59
N TYR A 322 4.21 -23.11 -7.38
CA TYR A 322 4.35 -22.73 -8.78
C TYR A 322 3.39 -23.45 -9.73
N LEU A 323 2.78 -24.57 -9.33
CA LEU A 323 1.75 -25.24 -10.13
C LEU A 323 0.45 -24.43 -10.24
N SER A 324 0.23 -23.48 -9.32
CA SER A 324 -0.87 -22.52 -9.40
C SER A 324 -0.55 -21.29 -10.27
N SER A 325 0.67 -21.21 -10.82
CA SER A 325 1.09 -20.10 -11.67
C SER A 325 0.38 -20.12 -13.02
N LYS A 326 0.08 -18.92 -13.55
CA LYS A 326 -0.40 -18.75 -14.93
C LYS A 326 0.77 -18.72 -15.94
N ASN A 327 2.01 -18.74 -15.47
CA ASN A 327 3.19 -18.69 -16.31
C ASN A 327 3.54 -20.10 -16.83
N GLN A 328 3.36 -20.30 -18.14
CA GLN A 328 3.59 -21.59 -18.79
C GLN A 328 5.03 -22.09 -18.63
N TYR A 329 6.03 -21.21 -18.68
CA TYR A 329 7.43 -21.61 -18.49
C TYR A 329 7.67 -22.18 -17.09
N GLN A 330 7.13 -21.54 -16.05
CA GLN A 330 7.27 -22.03 -14.67
C GLN A 330 6.63 -23.41 -14.53
N LEU A 331 5.41 -23.59 -15.07
CA LEU A 331 4.72 -24.87 -15.05
C LEU A 331 5.51 -25.99 -15.74
N GLU A 332 5.93 -25.74 -16.98
CA GLU A 332 6.71 -26.71 -17.76
C GLU A 332 8.01 -27.09 -17.07
N ARG A 333 8.72 -26.11 -16.47
CA ARG A 333 9.95 -26.38 -15.74
C ARG A 333 9.71 -27.20 -14.48
N VAL A 334 8.63 -26.94 -13.74
CA VAL A 334 8.25 -27.77 -12.57
C VAL A 334 7.91 -29.19 -13.01
N PHE A 335 7.13 -29.38 -14.08
CA PHE A 335 6.81 -30.72 -14.59
C PHE A 335 8.07 -31.49 -15.01
N GLN A 336 9.00 -30.83 -15.69
CA GLN A 336 10.26 -31.43 -16.09
C GLN A 336 11.06 -31.87 -14.86
N LEU A 337 11.15 -31.01 -13.84
CA LEU A 337 11.92 -31.30 -12.63
C LEU A 337 11.31 -32.45 -11.82
N LEU A 338 9.98 -32.48 -11.66
CA LEU A 338 9.27 -33.61 -11.04
C LEU A 338 9.38 -34.90 -11.86
N THR A 339 9.60 -34.81 -13.17
CA THR A 339 9.85 -35.97 -14.03
C THR A 339 11.27 -36.51 -13.85
N ASP A 340 12.27 -35.63 -13.89
CA ASP A 340 13.69 -36.01 -13.93
C ASP A 340 14.24 -36.45 -12.57
N LYS A 341 13.73 -35.88 -11.47
CA LYS A 341 14.26 -36.12 -10.12
C LYS A 341 13.57 -37.30 -9.44
N ALA A 342 14.23 -37.92 -8.47
CA ALA A 342 13.56 -38.90 -7.61
C ALA A 342 12.55 -38.17 -6.72
N VAL A 343 11.29 -38.61 -6.70
CA VAL A 343 10.24 -38.04 -5.86
C VAL A 343 9.52 -39.21 -5.18
N PRO A 344 9.40 -39.23 -3.84
CA PRO A 344 8.59 -40.23 -3.14
C PRO A 344 7.12 -40.20 -3.60
N LEU A 345 6.47 -41.37 -3.66
CA LEU A 345 5.09 -41.45 -4.14
C LEU A 345 4.12 -40.72 -3.20
N GLU A 346 4.41 -40.78 -1.91
CA GLU A 346 3.62 -40.16 -0.84
C GLU A 346 3.48 -38.65 -1.08
N LEU A 347 4.53 -37.98 -1.59
CA LEU A 347 4.49 -36.55 -1.91
C LEU A 347 3.54 -36.25 -3.08
N PHE A 348 3.53 -37.10 -4.13
CA PHE A 348 2.56 -36.93 -5.22
C PHE A 348 1.11 -37.09 -4.74
N GLN A 349 0.88 -38.00 -3.80
CA GLN A 349 -0.44 -38.27 -3.23
C GLN A 349 -0.90 -37.15 -2.30
N GLN A 350 -0.05 -36.74 -1.34
CA GLN A 350 -0.32 -35.68 -0.37
C GLN A 350 -0.69 -34.36 -1.05
N HIS A 351 0.06 -33.96 -2.09
CA HIS A 351 -0.19 -32.74 -2.84
C HIS A 351 -1.17 -32.91 -4.02
N ARG A 352 -1.79 -34.09 -4.18
CA ARG A 352 -2.78 -34.39 -5.23
C ARG A 352 -2.31 -34.06 -6.64
N ILE A 353 -1.02 -34.24 -6.93
CA ILE A 353 -0.41 -33.86 -8.21
C ILE A 353 -1.04 -34.61 -9.37
N LYS A 354 -1.33 -35.91 -9.20
CA LYS A 354 -2.01 -36.71 -10.22
C LYS A 354 -3.37 -36.11 -10.58
N GLN A 355 -4.16 -35.70 -9.59
CA GLN A 355 -5.47 -35.07 -9.84
C GLN A 355 -5.30 -33.76 -10.61
N PHE A 356 -4.37 -32.90 -10.17
CA PHE A 356 -4.05 -31.66 -10.86
C PHE A 356 -3.69 -31.88 -12.34
N LEU A 357 -2.80 -32.84 -12.63
CA LEU A 357 -2.38 -33.15 -14.01
C LEU A 357 -3.52 -33.70 -14.87
N LEU A 358 -4.43 -34.48 -14.28
CA LEU A 358 -5.63 -34.99 -14.99
C LEU A 358 -6.60 -33.86 -15.35
N GLU A 359 -6.76 -32.87 -14.48
CA GLU A 359 -7.62 -31.70 -14.69
C GLU A 359 -6.98 -30.63 -15.58
N TYR A 360 -5.66 -30.68 -15.76
CA TYR A 360 -4.91 -29.72 -16.59
C TYR A 360 -5.39 -29.76 -18.06
N LEU A 361 -5.95 -28.65 -18.54
CA LEU A 361 -6.70 -28.60 -19.82
C LEU A 361 -5.81 -28.86 -21.04
N ASN A 362 -4.61 -28.27 -21.08
CA ASN A 362 -3.68 -28.42 -22.17
C ASN A 362 -2.57 -29.38 -21.74
N LYS A 363 -2.61 -30.67 -22.09
CA LYS A 363 -1.63 -31.66 -21.63
C LYS A 363 -0.45 -31.78 -22.61
N PRO A 364 0.66 -31.04 -22.41
CA PRO A 364 1.86 -31.25 -23.20
C PRO A 364 2.51 -32.60 -22.86
N ALA A 365 3.57 -32.98 -23.58
CA ALA A 365 4.20 -34.29 -23.44
C ALA A 365 4.71 -34.54 -22.01
N GLU A 366 5.23 -33.50 -21.37
CA GLU A 366 5.76 -33.49 -20.00
C GLU A 366 4.71 -33.90 -18.98
N VAL A 367 3.45 -33.45 -19.16
CA VAL A 367 2.33 -33.83 -18.29
C VAL A 367 2.03 -35.33 -18.41
N TRP A 368 2.03 -35.87 -19.64
CA TRP A 368 1.80 -37.30 -19.86
C TRP A 368 2.93 -38.16 -19.30
N ILE A 369 4.18 -37.72 -19.46
CA ILE A 369 5.35 -38.41 -18.92
C ILE A 369 5.27 -38.45 -17.40
N LEU A 370 4.96 -37.33 -16.76
CA LEU A 370 4.82 -37.26 -15.30
C LEU A 370 3.66 -38.11 -14.79
N LEU A 371 2.50 -38.10 -15.46
CA LEU A 371 1.39 -39.00 -15.14
C LEU A 371 1.82 -40.47 -15.22
N PHE A 372 2.52 -40.86 -16.29
CA PHE A 372 2.97 -42.24 -16.47
C PHE A 372 4.01 -42.65 -15.41
N LYS A 373 4.88 -41.72 -14.99
CA LYS A 373 5.79 -41.93 -13.86
C LYS A 373 5.01 -42.23 -12.58
N ILE A 374 3.99 -41.44 -12.25
CA ILE A 374 3.18 -41.64 -11.05
C ILE A 374 2.45 -42.99 -11.10
N TYR A 375 1.82 -43.34 -12.23
CA TYR A 375 1.14 -44.64 -12.38
C TYR A 375 2.08 -45.82 -12.15
N LYS A 376 3.30 -45.77 -12.71
CA LYS A 376 4.30 -46.84 -12.49
C LYS A 376 4.72 -46.99 -11.05
N MET A 377 4.77 -45.88 -10.31
CA MET A 377 5.09 -45.90 -8.88
C MET A 377 3.95 -46.52 -8.08
N GLU A 378 2.70 -46.18 -8.39
CA GLU A 378 1.51 -46.78 -7.76
C GLU A 378 1.45 -48.30 -8.02
N GLU A 379 1.68 -48.73 -9.27
CA GLU A 379 1.71 -50.16 -9.63
C GLU A 379 2.81 -50.94 -8.88
N ALA A 380 3.92 -50.27 -8.55
CA ALA A 380 5.04 -50.89 -7.84
C ALA A 380 4.80 -51.03 -6.33
N GLU A 381 3.86 -50.27 -5.73
CA GLU A 381 3.45 -50.42 -4.33
C GLU A 381 2.35 -51.47 -4.11
N GLU A 382 1.57 -51.77 -5.15
CA GLU A 382 0.50 -52.79 -5.10
C GLU A 382 1.01 -54.24 -5.20
N VAL A 383 2.30 -54.43 -5.50
CA VAL A 383 3.00 -55.73 -5.63
C VAL A 383 3.88 -55.98 -4.42
#